data_AF-A0A918WD44-F1
#
_entry.id   AF-A0A918WD44-F1
#
_cell.length_a   1.000
_cell.length_b   1.000
_cell.length_c   1.000
_cell.angle_alpha   90.00
_cell.angle_beta   90.00
_cell.angle_gamma   90.00
#
_symmetry.space_group_name_H-M   'P 1'
#
loop_
_entity.id
_entity.type
_entity.pdbx_description
1 polymer ?
#
loop_
_entity_poly.entity_id
_entity_poly.type
_entity_poly.pdbx_seq_one_letter_code
_entity_poly.pdbx_strand_id
1 'polypeptide(L)' 'MAPPGPGNPGKWERMAFIPRSRYVGDPPPPERNLTPNQFPVYSALASQWAQAGRAVPGLPDREWERLMSAPVWPL' A
#
# COMPACT_ATOMS: atom_id res chain seq x y z
N MET A 1 11.87 -50.37 -19.34
CA MET A 1 12.14 -49.37 -18.29
C MET A 1 12.38 -48.04 -19.00
N ALA A 2 11.45 -47.10 -18.91
CA ALA A 2 11.55 -45.77 -19.55
C ALA A 2 11.59 -44.69 -18.45
N PRO A 3 12.32 -43.58 -18.62
CA PRO A 3 12.39 -42.53 -17.60
C PRO A 3 11.07 -41.77 -17.49
N PRO A 4 10.67 -41.30 -16.28
CA PRO A 4 9.48 -40.46 -16.14
C PRO A 4 9.70 -39.11 -16.81
N GLY A 5 8.73 -38.69 -17.63
CA GLY A 5 8.74 -37.37 -18.27
C GLY A 5 8.67 -36.22 -17.24
N PRO A 6 9.11 -35.00 -17.60
CA PRO A 6 9.09 -33.88 -16.67
C PRO A 6 7.65 -33.54 -16.29
N GLY A 7 7.34 -33.73 -15.01
CA GLY A 7 6.07 -33.34 -14.40
C GLY A 7 5.81 -31.85 -14.62
N ASN A 8 4.60 -31.56 -15.04
CA ASN A 8 4.06 -30.26 -15.44
C ASN A 8 4.38 -29.15 -14.41
N PRO A 9 5.14 -28.09 -14.75
CA PRO A 9 5.35 -26.97 -13.84
C PRO A 9 4.12 -26.06 -13.81
N GLY A 10 3.55 -25.88 -12.61
CA GLY A 10 2.75 -24.69 -12.32
C GLY A 10 1.23 -24.86 -12.38
N LYS A 11 0.67 -25.61 -11.43
CA LYS A 11 -0.64 -25.25 -10.87
C LYS A 11 -0.43 -24.52 -9.55
N TRP A 12 -0.07 -23.24 -9.63
CA TRP A 12 -0.33 -22.31 -8.53
C TRP A 12 -1.82 -22.00 -8.56
N GLU A 13 -2.59 -22.96 -8.07
CA GLU A 13 -4.02 -22.81 -7.84
C GLU A 13 -4.18 -21.62 -6.89
N ARG A 14 -4.71 -20.52 -7.43
CA ARG A 14 -5.00 -19.28 -6.69
C ARG A 14 -6.16 -19.53 -5.72
N MET A 15 -5.96 -20.40 -4.74
CA MET A 15 -6.78 -20.40 -3.54
C MET A 15 -6.38 -19.18 -2.72
N ALA A 16 -6.92 -18.02 -3.09
CA ALA A 16 -6.95 -16.89 -2.20
C ALA A 16 -7.88 -17.25 -1.04
N PHE A 17 -7.36 -18.01 -0.07
CA PHE A 17 -8.00 -18.23 1.20
C PHE A 17 -7.89 -16.93 1.99
N ILE A 18 -8.66 -15.93 1.57
CA ILE A 18 -8.85 -14.68 2.31
C ILE A 18 -9.79 -15.06 3.45
N PRO A 19 -9.31 -15.19 4.70
CA PRO A 19 -10.19 -15.53 5.81
C PRO A 19 -11.26 -14.44 5.93
N ARG A 20 -12.50 -14.79 6.31
CA ARG A 20 -13.57 -13.79 6.52
C ARG A 20 -13.19 -12.69 7.51
N SER A 21 -12.19 -12.89 8.37
CA SER A 21 -11.63 -11.84 9.23
C SER A 21 -10.95 -10.70 8.46
N ARG A 22 -10.52 -10.92 7.21
CA ARG A 22 -10.01 -9.86 6.32
C ARG A 22 -11.12 -9.09 5.61
N TYR A 23 -12.38 -9.54 5.72
CA TYR A 23 -13.52 -8.75 5.29
C TYR A 23 -13.77 -7.66 6.34
N VAL A 24 -12.88 -6.68 6.36
CA VAL A 24 -13.20 -5.37 6.92
C VAL A 24 -14.31 -4.86 6.01
N GLY A 25 -15.54 -4.77 6.53
CA GLY A 25 -16.62 -4.10 5.81
C GLY A 25 -16.13 -2.75 5.28
N ASP A 26 -16.66 -2.31 4.14
CA ASP A 26 -16.23 -1.10 3.43
C ASP A 26 -15.72 -0.05 4.44
N PRO A 27 -14.40 0.28 4.43
CA PRO A 27 -13.86 1.17 5.44
C PRO A 27 -14.72 2.43 5.44
N PRO A 28 -15.07 2.97 6.63
CA PRO A 28 -15.82 4.21 6.68
C PRO A 28 -15.14 5.22 5.74
N PRO A 29 -15.91 6.02 4.98
CA PRO A 29 -15.36 6.99 4.05
C PRO A 29 -14.19 7.69 4.71
N PRO A 30 -13.02 7.83 4.04
CA PRO A 30 -11.81 8.30 4.68
C PRO A 30 -12.17 9.55 5.45
N GLU A 31 -11.98 9.52 6.77
CA GLU A 31 -12.40 10.58 7.66
C GLU A 31 -11.54 11.83 7.37
N ARG A 32 -11.88 12.54 6.29
CA ARG A 32 -11.25 13.79 5.86
C ARG A 32 -11.42 14.90 6.90
N ASN A 33 -12.27 14.66 7.91
CA ASN A 33 -12.57 15.56 9.02
C ASN A 33 -12.06 15.03 10.38
N LEU A 34 -11.07 14.13 10.40
CA LEU A 34 -10.36 13.85 11.66
C LEU A 34 -9.65 15.13 12.10
N THR A 35 -10.15 15.74 13.16
CA THR A 35 -9.48 16.90 13.74
C THR A 35 -8.13 16.42 14.30
N PRO A 36 -7.02 17.13 14.09
CA PRO A 36 -5.68 16.72 14.56
C PRO A 36 -5.63 16.40 16.07
N ASN A 37 -6.60 16.87 16.84
CA ASN A 37 -6.71 16.66 18.28
C ASN A 37 -7.31 15.29 18.69
N GLN A 38 -7.92 14.55 17.75
CA GLN A 38 -8.47 13.22 18.04
C GLN A 38 -7.37 12.16 18.23
N PHE A 39 -6.17 12.39 17.68
CA PHE A 39 -5.03 11.49 17.81
C PHE A 39 -3.74 12.28 18.10
N PRO A 40 -3.53 12.74 19.35
CA PRO A 40 -2.48 13.70 19.68
C PRO A 40 -1.06 13.18 19.40
N VAL A 41 -0.81 11.89 19.63
CA VAL A 41 0.49 11.27 19.33
C VAL A 41 0.72 11.17 17.82
N TYR A 42 -0.30 10.74 17.09
CA TYR A 42 -0.20 10.57 15.64
C TYR A 42 -0.07 11.90 14.91
N SER A 43 -0.83 12.91 15.33
CA SER A 43 -0.77 14.26 14.75
C SER A 43 0.57 14.94 15.04
N ALA A 44 1.14 14.78 16.24
CA ALA A 44 2.48 15.27 16.55
C ALA A 44 3.57 14.58 15.69
N LEU A 45 3.50 13.26 15.53
CA LEU A 45 4.46 12.51 14.71
C LEU A 45 4.36 12.89 13.22
N ALA A 46 3.14 12.96 12.69
CA ALA A 46 2.89 13.41 11.32
C ALA A 46 3.42 14.83 11.09
N SER A 47 3.23 15.73 12.06
CA SER A 47 3.76 17.10 12.01
C SER A 47 5.28 17.13 12.01
N GLN A 48 5.93 16.29 12.81
CA GLN A 48 7.39 16.18 12.87
C GLN A 48 7.96 15.65 11.55
N TRP A 49 7.34 14.64 10.96
CA TRP A 49 7.73 14.11 9.66
C TRP A 49 7.58 15.13 8.54
N ALA A 50 6.46 15.87 8.51
CA ALA A 50 6.26 16.96 7.56
C ALA A 50 7.37 18.03 7.66
N GLN A 51 7.70 18.45 8.89
CA GLN A 51 8.77 19.43 9.14
C GLN A 51 10.16 18.91 8.73
N ALA A 52 10.40 17.61 8.89
CA ALA A 52 11.64 16.96 8.47
C ALA A 52 11.69 16.64 6.96
N GLY A 53 10.67 17.03 6.18
CA GLY A 53 10.58 16.73 4.75
C GLY A 53 10.43 15.24 4.46
N ARG A 54 9.86 14.46 5.38
CA ARG A 54 9.56 13.03 5.21
C ARG A 54 8.14 12.85 4.71
N ALA A 55 7.90 11.71 4.05
CA ALA A 55 6.57 11.30 3.62
C ALA A 55 5.64 11.14 4.83
N VAL A 56 4.44 11.72 4.75
CA VAL A 56 3.40 11.63 5.78
C VAL A 56 2.24 10.80 5.26
N PRO A 57 1.79 9.75 5.98
CA PRO A 57 0.66 8.95 5.54
C PRO A 57 -0.60 9.80 5.33
N GLY A 58 -1.30 9.58 4.22
CA GLY A 58 -2.51 10.33 3.87
C GLY A 58 -2.27 11.69 3.20
N LEU A 59 -1.01 12.16 3.14
CA LEU A 59 -0.63 13.32 2.35
C LEU A 59 0.02 12.88 1.03
N PRO A 60 -0.31 13.50 -0.12
CA PRO A 60 0.39 13.21 -1.37
C PRO A 60 1.87 13.58 -1.27
N ASP A 61 2.72 12.64 -1.69
CA ASP A 61 4.17 12.82 -1.71
C ASP A 61 4.58 13.47 -3.04
N ARG A 62 5.17 14.68 -2.96
CA ARG A 62 5.59 15.45 -4.14
C ARG A 62 6.75 14.81 -4.89
N GLU A 63 7.63 14.10 -4.21
CA GLU A 63 8.74 13.38 -4.85
C GLU A 63 8.18 12.21 -5.64
N TRP A 64 7.23 11.48 -5.06
CA TRP A 64 6.50 10.43 -5.75
C TRP A 64 5.73 10.95 -6.97
N GLU A 65 4.99 12.05 -6.83
CA GLU A 65 4.29 12.69 -7.96
C GLU A 65 5.27 13.06 -9.07
N ARG A 66 6.44 13.61 -8.72
CA ARG A 66 7.49 13.95 -9.69
C ARG A 66 8.02 12.71 -10.41
N LEU A 67 8.35 11.65 -9.69
CA LEU A 67 8.84 10.39 -10.28
C LEU A 67 7.81 9.78 -11.22
N MET A 68 6.54 9.78 -10.83
CA MET A 68 5.45 9.25 -11.64
C MET A 68 5.14 10.12 -12.88
N SER A 69 5.50 11.41 -12.86
CA SER A 69 5.33 12.31 -14.00
C SER A 69 6.41 12.15 -15.09
N ALA A 70 7.54 11.52 -14.76
CA ALA A 70 8.60 11.27 -15.72
C ALA A 70 8.29 9.99 -16.54
N PRO A 71 8.56 9.97 -17.86
CA PRO A 71 8.45 8.74 -18.62
C PRO A 71 9.42 7.70 -18.05
N VAL A 72 8.90 6.51 -17.74
CA VAL A 72 9.64 5.44 -17.05
C VAL A 72 10.81 4.87 -17.88
N TRP A 73 10.84 5.18 -19.17
CA TRP A 73 11.89 4.78 -20.10
C TRP A 73 12.38 5.96 -20.95
N PRO A 74 13.70 6.07 -21.20
CA PRO A 74 14.19 6.99 -22.21
C PRO A 74 13.72 6.51 -23.59
N LEU A 75 13.31 7.47 -24.42
CA LEU A 75 13.13 7.26 -25.86
C LEU A 75 14.49 7.08 -26.54
#